data_AF-A0A6B9Y032-F1
#
_entry.id   AF-A0A6B9Y032-F1
#
_cell.length_a   1.000
_cell.length_b   1.000
_cell.length_c   1.000
_cell.angle_alpha   90.00
_cell.angle_beta   90.00
_cell.angle_gamma   90.00
#
_symmetry.space_group_name_H-M   'P 1'
#
loop_
_entity.id
_entity.type
_entity.pdbx_description
1 polymer ?
#
loop_
_entity_poly.entity_id
_entity_poly.type
_entity_poly.pdbx_seq_one_letter_code
_entity_poly.pdbx_strand_id
1 'polypeptide(L)'
;MNLVVCFTPLQILIAKAVIQKEGIDYSSIRFVYFSKIEDDKHKKYYSLIAEHCKQSEFIKDVYSFKLLCKLRKRFITSRFDKVLLASLDDSISHYLLSFIKFNELITFDDGIGNILKSGSYFKEHHRKSLKKKIFTVVHCFLGRKYYLESVKRRSNRHYTIFKDFENCVQNAIFLELFESTELSKSDKVIDIFLGTIYDEITTADNGHKLKTDVLLFLNKFPEKPKYIPHPRALDKEFESFKFSSSSIAEEIVFDLIRDGYLVNLYGFASSSQFNLYTVRNVNIYVIDSPWLTSAMKDGISMLANKLPEENHIHI
;
A
#
# COMPACT_ATOMS: atom_id res chain seq x y z
N MET A 1 6.90 -15.52 21.01
CA MET A 1 6.80 -15.72 19.54
C MET A 1 5.81 -14.71 19.01
N ASN A 2 6.15 -14.04 17.92
CA ASN A 2 5.38 -12.95 17.30
C ASN A 2 4.87 -13.39 15.94
N LEU A 3 3.78 -12.80 15.45
CA LEU A 3 3.21 -13.07 14.13
C LEU A 3 3.29 -11.81 13.29
N VAL A 4 3.79 -11.92 12.06
CA VAL A 4 3.81 -10.82 11.07
C VAL A 4 3.03 -11.25 9.85
N VAL A 5 2.07 -10.43 9.41
CA VAL A 5 1.20 -10.72 8.26
C VAL A 5 1.26 -9.59 7.25
N CYS A 6 1.68 -9.90 6.03
CA CYS A 6 1.80 -8.94 4.93
C CYS A 6 1.23 -9.51 3.63
N PHE A 7 0.89 -8.62 2.70
CA PHE A 7 0.25 -8.89 1.41
C PHE A 7 0.99 -8.25 0.24
N THR A 8 1.72 -7.17 0.48
CA THR A 8 2.43 -6.41 -0.57
C THR A 8 3.89 -6.17 -0.20
N PRO A 9 4.77 -5.92 -1.20
CA PRO A 9 6.15 -5.50 -0.96
C PRO A 9 6.29 -4.28 -0.03
N LEU A 10 5.48 -3.24 -0.22
CA LEU A 10 5.52 -2.03 0.63
C LEU A 10 5.23 -2.38 2.09
N GLN A 11 4.24 -3.24 2.34
CA GLN A 11 3.90 -3.70 3.69
C GLN A 11 5.05 -4.45 4.37
N ILE A 12 5.89 -5.16 3.61
CA ILE A 12 7.09 -5.81 4.15
C ILE A 12 8.08 -4.75 4.64
N LEU A 13 8.33 -3.69 3.86
CA LEU A 13 9.22 -2.60 4.28
C LEU A 13 8.71 -1.92 5.56
N ILE A 14 7.41 -1.62 5.61
CA ILE A 14 6.77 -1.05 6.81
C ILE A 14 6.93 -2.02 7.99
N ALA A 15 6.64 -3.31 7.81
CA ALA A 15 6.77 -4.31 8.85
C ALA A 15 8.20 -4.41 9.39
N LYS A 16 9.23 -4.35 8.54
CA LYS A 16 10.64 -4.33 8.98
C LYS A 16 10.94 -3.13 9.88
N ALA A 17 10.51 -1.94 9.48
CA ALA A 17 10.69 -0.73 10.27
C ALA A 17 9.94 -0.80 11.62
N VAL A 18 8.73 -1.38 11.63
CA VAL A 18 7.98 -1.65 12.86
C VAL A 18 8.69 -2.67 13.75
N ILE A 19 9.18 -3.78 13.20
CA ILE A 19 9.93 -4.81 13.93
C ILE A 19 11.13 -4.20 14.65
N GLN A 20 11.89 -3.35 13.95
CA GLN A 20 13.04 -2.63 14.52
C GLN A 20 12.60 -1.67 15.62
N LYS A 21 11.58 -0.85 15.37
CA LYS A 21 11.07 0.15 16.34
C LYS A 21 10.51 -0.50 17.62
N GLU A 22 9.91 -1.68 17.48
CA GLU A 22 9.35 -2.45 18.59
C GLU A 22 10.38 -3.35 19.31
N GLY A 23 11.64 -3.36 18.84
CA GLY A 23 12.70 -4.21 19.39
C GLY A 23 12.41 -5.71 19.28
N ILE A 24 11.68 -6.12 18.24
CA ILE A 24 11.29 -7.53 18.04
C ILE A 24 12.46 -8.28 17.39
N ASP A 25 12.94 -9.32 18.07
CA ASP A 25 13.91 -10.25 17.49
C ASP A 25 13.26 -11.05 16.34
N TYR A 26 13.87 -11.03 15.16
CA TYR A 26 13.45 -11.83 14.01
C TYR A 26 13.35 -13.32 14.35
N SER A 27 14.25 -13.87 15.17
CA SER A 27 14.23 -15.28 15.60
C SER A 27 12.97 -15.66 16.40
N SER A 28 12.22 -14.66 16.86
CA SER A 28 10.95 -14.83 17.55
C SER A 28 9.73 -14.77 16.62
N ILE A 29 9.91 -14.46 15.33
CA ILE A 29 8.83 -14.18 14.37
C ILE A 29 8.40 -15.44 13.63
N ARG A 30 7.09 -15.61 13.52
CA ARG A 30 6.43 -16.38 12.47
C ARG A 30 5.88 -15.41 11.43
N PHE A 31 6.39 -15.48 10.21
CA PHE A 31 6.01 -14.60 9.12
C PHE A 31 5.06 -15.30 8.14
N VAL A 32 3.98 -14.61 7.75
CA VAL A 32 3.03 -15.09 6.75
C VAL A 32 2.86 -14.01 5.69
N TYR A 33 3.12 -14.38 4.45
CA TYR A 33 2.97 -13.50 3.30
C TYR A 33 1.92 -14.05 2.33
N PHE A 34 0.89 -13.27 2.05
CA PHE A 34 -0.18 -13.65 1.14
C PHE A 34 -0.04 -12.91 -0.18
N SER A 35 0.23 -13.62 -1.27
CA SER A 35 0.22 -13.03 -2.61
C SER A 35 -0.10 -14.10 -3.65
N LYS A 36 -0.97 -13.77 -4.60
CA LYS A 36 -1.19 -14.63 -5.79
C LYS A 36 -0.01 -14.58 -6.76
N ILE A 37 0.79 -13.52 -6.68
CA ILE A 37 1.93 -13.25 -7.56
C ILE A 37 3.20 -13.65 -6.81
N GLU A 38 4.02 -14.50 -7.42
CA GLU A 38 5.37 -14.83 -6.93
C GLU A 38 6.37 -14.67 -8.08
N ASP A 39 6.63 -13.42 -8.41
CA ASP A 39 7.73 -13.01 -9.29
C ASP A 39 8.98 -12.68 -8.46
N ASP A 40 10.06 -12.27 -9.14
CA ASP A 40 11.33 -11.93 -8.50
C ASP A 40 11.20 -10.74 -7.53
N LYS A 41 10.26 -9.81 -7.80
CA LYS A 41 9.93 -8.71 -6.91
C LYS A 41 9.37 -9.25 -5.59
N HIS A 42 8.30 -10.04 -5.64
CA HIS A 42 7.69 -10.61 -4.44
C HIS A 42 8.68 -11.50 -3.66
N LYS A 43 9.52 -12.28 -4.35
CA LYS A 43 10.57 -13.10 -3.71
C LYS A 43 11.63 -12.23 -3.00
N LYS A 44 12.14 -11.19 -3.69
CA LYS A 44 13.11 -10.23 -3.13
C LYS A 44 12.62 -9.68 -1.79
N TYR A 45 11.40 -9.15 -1.74
CA TYR A 45 10.89 -8.55 -0.50
C TYR A 45 10.55 -9.61 0.55
N TYR A 46 9.96 -10.75 0.16
CA TYR A 46 9.66 -11.84 1.09
C TYR A 46 10.91 -12.28 1.87
N SER A 47 12.04 -12.46 1.18
CA SER A 47 13.33 -12.84 1.76
C SER A 47 13.80 -11.91 2.87
N LEU A 48 13.48 -10.61 2.81
CA LEU A 48 13.95 -9.61 3.77
C LEU A 48 13.54 -9.91 5.23
N ILE A 49 12.41 -10.60 5.42
CA ILE A 49 11.96 -11.07 6.74
C ILE A 49 12.15 -12.58 6.86
N ALA A 50 11.84 -13.32 5.79
CA ALA A 50 11.76 -14.77 5.81
C ALA A 50 13.07 -15.47 6.20
N GLU A 51 14.23 -14.94 5.77
CA GLU A 51 15.55 -15.53 6.02
C GLU A 51 16.01 -15.45 7.47
N HIS A 52 15.51 -14.47 8.21
CA HIS A 52 15.91 -14.21 9.59
C HIS A 52 14.89 -14.71 10.62
N CYS A 53 13.68 -15.03 10.17
CA CYS A 53 12.59 -15.40 11.05
C CYS A 53 12.57 -16.88 11.43
N LYS A 54 11.91 -17.21 12.54
CA LYS A 54 11.79 -18.61 13.01
C LYS A 54 11.10 -19.52 12.01
N GLN A 55 10.02 -19.00 11.41
CA GLN A 55 9.15 -19.72 10.50
C GLN A 55 8.56 -18.73 9.51
N SER A 56 8.68 -19.01 8.22
CA SER A 56 8.05 -18.21 7.17
C SER A 56 7.12 -19.06 6.31
N GLU A 57 6.08 -18.43 5.76
CA GLU A 57 5.19 -19.07 4.81
C GLU A 57 4.74 -18.07 3.74
N PHE A 58 4.94 -18.44 2.48
CA PHE A 58 4.37 -17.76 1.33
C PHE A 58 3.09 -18.49 0.90
N ILE A 59 1.94 -17.84 1.01
CA ILE A 59 0.63 -18.41 0.68
C ILE A 59 0.11 -17.80 -0.63
N LYS A 60 0.03 -18.63 -1.67
CA LYS A 60 -0.51 -18.29 -3.00
C LYS A 60 -1.99 -18.60 -3.18
N ASP A 61 -2.58 -19.32 -2.23
CA ASP A 61 -3.94 -19.83 -2.34
C ASP A 61 -4.95 -18.70 -2.55
N VAL A 62 -5.89 -18.90 -3.47
CA VAL A 62 -7.04 -18.00 -3.62
C VAL A 62 -7.90 -18.06 -2.37
N TYR A 63 -8.43 -16.89 -1.99
CA TYR A 63 -9.32 -16.74 -0.85
C TYR A 63 -10.53 -17.66 -1.02
N SER A 64 -10.57 -18.71 -0.23
CA SER A 64 -11.52 -19.81 -0.38
C SER A 64 -11.79 -20.46 0.97
N PHE A 65 -12.93 -21.14 1.09
CA PHE A 65 -13.25 -21.90 2.29
C PHE A 65 -12.19 -22.97 2.61
N LYS A 66 -11.59 -23.59 1.58
CA LYS A 66 -10.48 -24.54 1.72
C LYS A 66 -9.26 -23.89 2.39
N LEU A 67 -8.88 -22.68 1.96
CA LEU A 67 -7.81 -21.93 2.59
C LEU A 67 -8.15 -21.59 4.06
N LEU A 68 -9.38 -21.15 4.33
CA LEU A 68 -9.82 -20.87 5.70
C LEU A 68 -9.71 -22.10 6.62
N CYS A 69 -10.11 -23.28 6.14
CA CYS A 69 -9.97 -24.53 6.90
C CYS A 69 -8.51 -24.89 7.16
N LYS A 70 -7.62 -24.72 6.16
CA LYS A 70 -6.17 -24.93 6.33
C LYS A 70 -5.60 -23.97 7.37
N LEU A 71 -5.90 -22.68 7.26
CA LEU A 71 -5.45 -21.65 8.20
C LEU A 71 -5.96 -21.95 9.61
N ARG A 72 -7.24 -22.28 9.76
CA ARG A 72 -7.81 -22.66 11.06
C ARG A 72 -7.06 -23.84 11.66
N LYS A 73 -6.93 -24.96 10.94
CA LYS A 73 -6.20 -26.14 11.43
C LYS A 73 -4.78 -25.80 11.86
N ARG A 74 -4.10 -24.93 11.11
CA ARG A 74 -2.70 -24.55 11.31
C ARG A 74 -2.48 -23.56 12.47
N PHE A 75 -3.45 -22.70 12.75
CA PHE A 75 -3.28 -21.58 13.68
C PHE A 75 -4.16 -21.64 14.93
N ILE A 76 -5.17 -22.51 15.01
CA ILE A 76 -6.18 -22.52 16.10
C ILE A 76 -5.59 -22.69 17.50
N THR A 77 -4.47 -23.42 17.63
CA THR A 77 -3.77 -23.63 18.90
C THR A 77 -2.60 -22.66 19.12
N SER A 78 -2.32 -21.77 18.15
CA SER A 78 -1.19 -20.86 18.22
C SER A 78 -1.45 -19.71 19.18
N ARG A 79 -0.44 -19.38 19.99
CA ARG A 79 -0.40 -18.21 20.86
C ARG A 79 0.78 -17.33 20.48
N PHE A 80 0.52 -16.05 20.32
CA PHE A 80 1.52 -15.04 20.02
C PHE A 80 1.58 -13.99 21.14
N ASP A 81 2.72 -13.34 21.28
CA ASP A 81 2.83 -12.18 22.14
C ASP A 81 2.30 -10.95 21.38
N LYS A 82 2.99 -10.55 20.31
CA LYS A 82 2.56 -9.49 19.40
C LYS A 82 2.12 -10.04 18.04
N VAL A 83 1.11 -9.42 17.44
CA VAL A 83 0.67 -9.62 16.05
C VAL A 83 0.82 -8.31 15.30
N LEU A 84 1.60 -8.32 14.22
CA LEU A 84 1.84 -7.19 13.33
C LEU A 84 1.01 -7.40 12.05
N LEU A 85 0.14 -6.44 11.73
CA LEU A 85 -0.84 -6.55 10.63
C LEU A 85 -0.97 -5.26 9.80
N ALA A 86 -0.81 -5.38 8.48
CA ALA A 86 -0.95 -4.24 7.55
C ALA A 86 -2.42 -3.87 7.24
N SER A 87 -3.19 -4.82 6.71
CA SER A 87 -4.50 -4.50 6.14
C SER A 87 -5.62 -4.54 7.16
N LEU A 88 -6.19 -3.37 7.46
CA LEU A 88 -7.26 -3.22 8.46
C LEU A 88 -8.58 -3.87 8.03
N ASP A 89 -8.88 -3.93 6.73
CA ASP A 89 -10.13 -4.53 6.20
C ASP A 89 -9.93 -5.86 5.44
N ASP A 90 -8.77 -6.51 5.54
CA ASP A 90 -8.55 -7.78 4.84
C ASP A 90 -9.31 -8.95 5.52
N SER A 91 -10.14 -9.65 4.74
CA SER A 91 -10.99 -10.72 5.26
C SER A 91 -10.20 -11.90 5.83
N ILE A 92 -9.05 -12.26 5.24
CA ILE A 92 -8.21 -13.35 5.72
C ILE A 92 -7.55 -13.00 7.04
N SER A 93 -7.05 -11.77 7.17
CA SER A 93 -6.46 -11.22 8.38
C SER A 93 -7.45 -11.30 9.53
N HIS A 94 -8.70 -10.91 9.29
CA HIS A 94 -9.76 -11.05 10.28
C HIS A 94 -10.00 -12.48 10.74
N TYR A 95 -10.01 -13.45 9.82
CA TYR A 95 -10.12 -14.86 10.16
C TYR A 95 -8.90 -15.35 10.94
N LEU A 96 -7.70 -15.02 10.50
CA LEU A 96 -6.45 -15.40 11.14
C LEU A 96 -6.41 -14.91 12.59
N LEU A 97 -6.71 -13.61 12.82
CA LEU A 97 -6.84 -13.04 14.16
C LEU A 97 -7.89 -13.76 15.01
N SER A 98 -8.95 -14.29 14.39
CA SER A 98 -10.02 -15.00 15.09
C SER A 98 -9.63 -16.42 15.50
N PHE A 99 -8.66 -17.02 14.80
CA PHE A 99 -8.17 -18.36 15.05
C PHE A 99 -7.04 -18.40 16.09
N ILE A 100 -6.28 -17.32 16.25
CA ILE A 100 -5.13 -17.28 17.16
C ILE A 100 -5.47 -16.64 18.51
N LYS A 101 -4.61 -16.86 19.52
CA LYS A 101 -4.58 -16.06 20.75
C LYS A 101 -3.38 -15.11 20.72
N PHE A 102 -3.55 -13.87 21.16
CA PHE A 102 -2.47 -12.88 21.22
C PHE A 102 -2.65 -11.86 22.34
N ASN A 103 -1.53 -11.31 22.83
CA ASN A 103 -1.54 -10.28 23.88
C ASN A 103 -1.71 -8.88 23.26
N GLU A 104 -0.92 -8.57 22.23
CA GLU A 104 -0.93 -7.26 21.57
C GLU A 104 -1.18 -7.36 20.05
N LEU A 105 -1.94 -6.40 19.52
CA LEU A 105 -2.14 -6.18 18.10
C LEU A 105 -1.50 -4.85 17.72
N ILE A 106 -0.56 -4.90 16.80
CA ILE A 106 0.11 -3.74 16.22
C ILE A 106 -0.31 -3.70 14.76
N THR A 107 -0.92 -2.60 14.35
CA THR A 107 -1.31 -2.41 12.94
C THR A 107 -0.42 -1.38 12.27
N PHE A 108 -0.39 -1.36 10.95
CA PHE A 108 0.35 -0.36 10.18
C PHE A 108 -0.33 -0.09 8.85
N ASP A 109 0.03 1.00 8.16
CA ASP A 109 -0.63 1.38 6.91
C ASP A 109 -0.55 0.28 5.82
N ASP A 110 -1.60 0.21 4.99
CA ASP A 110 -1.62 -0.61 3.79
C ASP A 110 -1.59 0.20 2.49
N GLY A 111 -1.87 1.49 2.57
CA GLY A 111 -1.83 2.45 1.47
C GLY A 111 -2.68 3.68 1.78
N ILE A 112 -3.04 4.43 0.73
CA ILE A 112 -3.81 5.69 0.86
C ILE A 112 -5.18 5.51 1.54
N GLY A 113 -5.73 4.29 1.56
CA GLY A 113 -6.99 3.98 2.24
C GLY A 113 -6.99 4.35 3.73
N ASN A 114 -5.83 4.37 4.37
CA ASN A 114 -5.67 4.82 5.76
C ASN A 114 -5.92 6.31 5.98
N ILE A 115 -5.74 7.17 4.96
CA ILE A 115 -5.85 8.64 5.09
C ILE A 115 -6.97 9.25 4.25
N LEU A 116 -7.45 8.54 3.22
CA LEU A 116 -8.48 9.04 2.32
C LEU A 116 -9.85 9.07 3.02
N LYS A 117 -10.30 10.25 3.44
CA LYS A 117 -11.56 10.45 4.21
C LYS A 117 -12.82 10.00 3.45
N SER A 118 -12.80 10.04 2.13
CA SER A 118 -13.91 9.52 1.31
C SER A 118 -13.85 8.00 1.08
N GLY A 119 -12.76 7.35 1.53
CA GLY A 119 -12.52 5.93 1.43
C GLY A 119 -13.38 5.06 2.34
N SER A 120 -13.30 3.74 2.15
CA SER A 120 -14.06 2.75 2.92
C SER A 120 -13.67 2.72 4.39
N TYR A 121 -12.44 3.11 4.74
CA TYR A 121 -11.96 3.06 6.12
C TYR A 121 -12.60 4.15 7.00
N PHE A 122 -13.02 5.29 6.46
CA PHE A 122 -13.66 6.36 7.24
C PHE A 122 -15.19 6.29 7.23
N LYS A 123 -15.77 5.53 6.29
CA LYS A 123 -17.22 5.40 6.17
C LYS A 123 -17.74 4.43 7.23
N GLU A 124 -18.49 4.94 8.19
CA GLU A 124 -19.31 4.09 9.04
C GLU A 124 -20.32 3.34 8.15
N HIS A 125 -20.15 2.02 8.04
CA HIS A 125 -21.13 1.18 7.37
C HIS A 125 -22.41 1.13 8.22
N HIS A 126 -23.31 2.10 8.06
CA HIS A 126 -24.66 2.01 8.64
C HIS A 126 -25.40 0.82 8.02
N ARG A 127 -25.43 -0.28 8.78
CA ARG A 127 -25.82 -1.64 8.36
C ARG A 127 -27.33 -1.73 8.08
N LYS A 128 -27.78 -1.53 6.83
CA LYS A 128 -29.23 -1.59 6.50
C LYS A 128 -29.69 -2.70 5.55
N SER A 129 -28.81 -3.51 4.93
CA SER A 129 -29.26 -4.58 4.02
C SER A 129 -29.34 -5.96 4.70
N LEU A 130 -30.46 -6.68 4.48
CA LEU A 130 -30.70 -8.05 4.96
C LEU A 130 -29.64 -9.04 4.45
N LYS A 131 -29.18 -8.88 3.20
CA LYS A 131 -28.10 -9.70 2.63
C LYS A 131 -26.82 -9.60 3.47
N LYS A 132 -26.42 -8.39 3.89
CA LYS A 132 -25.20 -8.17 4.67
C LYS A 132 -25.31 -8.74 6.10
N LYS A 133 -26.52 -8.78 6.68
CA LYS A 133 -26.78 -9.47 7.95
C LYS A 133 -26.58 -10.98 7.82
N ILE A 134 -27.14 -11.60 6.78
CA ILE A 134 -26.96 -13.04 6.50
C ILE A 134 -25.47 -13.38 6.32
N PHE A 135 -24.75 -12.60 5.50
CA PHE A 135 -23.30 -12.78 5.35
C PHE A 135 -22.54 -12.66 6.67
N THR A 136 -22.92 -11.71 7.52
CA THR A 136 -22.30 -11.56 8.86
C THR A 136 -22.50 -12.81 9.71
N VAL A 137 -23.71 -13.37 9.70
CA VAL A 137 -24.04 -14.61 10.42
C VAL A 137 -23.22 -15.79 9.88
N VAL A 138 -23.13 -15.95 8.55
CA VAL A 138 -22.29 -16.98 7.92
C VAL A 138 -20.83 -16.84 8.36
N HIS A 139 -20.28 -15.63 8.31
CA HIS A 139 -18.90 -15.38 8.75
C HIS A 139 -18.69 -15.68 10.24
N CYS A 140 -19.68 -15.39 11.08
CA CYS A 140 -19.66 -15.73 12.51
C CYS A 140 -19.61 -17.25 12.73
N PHE A 141 -20.44 -18.02 12.02
CA PHE A 141 -20.41 -19.50 12.06
C PHE A 141 -19.07 -20.07 11.58
N LEU A 142 -18.45 -19.42 10.60
CA LEU A 142 -17.09 -19.74 10.13
C LEU A 142 -16.00 -19.36 11.15
N GLY A 143 -16.36 -18.72 12.25
CA GLY A 143 -15.47 -18.38 13.36
C GLY A 143 -14.82 -17.01 13.23
N ARG A 144 -15.27 -16.13 12.34
CA ARG A 144 -14.77 -14.75 12.24
C ARG A 144 -15.31 -13.90 13.39
N LYS A 145 -14.40 -13.33 14.17
CA LYS A 145 -14.65 -12.44 15.31
C LYS A 145 -14.24 -10.99 15.02
N TYR A 146 -13.31 -10.80 14.10
CA TYR A 146 -12.77 -9.49 13.75
C TYR A 146 -13.36 -8.93 12.44
N TYR A 147 -13.46 -7.62 12.40
CA TYR A 147 -13.90 -6.73 11.32
C TYR A 147 -13.16 -5.40 11.47
N LEU A 148 -13.14 -4.57 10.42
CA LEU A 148 -12.44 -3.28 10.39
C LEU A 148 -12.50 -2.49 11.72
N GLU A 149 -13.71 -2.14 12.17
CA GLU A 149 -13.89 -1.35 13.40
C GLU A 149 -13.40 -2.06 14.67
N SER A 150 -13.52 -3.39 14.73
CA SER A 150 -12.95 -4.15 15.85
C SER A 150 -11.44 -4.27 15.78
N VAL A 151 -10.84 -4.27 14.59
CA VAL A 151 -9.38 -4.26 14.40
C VAL A 151 -8.83 -2.91 14.84
N LYS A 152 -9.43 -1.80 14.38
CA LYS A 152 -9.07 -0.45 14.82
C LYS A 152 -9.12 -0.31 16.33
N ARG A 153 -10.23 -0.72 16.96
CA ARG A 153 -10.39 -0.65 18.43
C ARG A 153 -9.47 -1.61 19.19
N ARG A 154 -9.19 -2.79 18.64
CA ARG A 154 -8.31 -3.79 19.30
C ARG A 154 -6.83 -3.44 19.14
N SER A 155 -6.48 -2.66 18.12
CA SER A 155 -5.11 -2.24 17.86
C SER A 155 -4.57 -1.48 19.07
N ASN A 156 -3.49 -2.01 19.65
CA ASN A 156 -2.79 -1.38 20.75
C ASN A 156 -2.06 -0.12 20.27
N ARG A 157 -1.57 -0.13 19.02
CA ARG A 157 -0.90 0.98 18.36
C ARG A 157 -0.95 0.78 16.84
N HIS A 158 -1.03 1.89 16.11
CA HIS A 158 -1.01 1.89 14.65
C HIS A 158 0.20 2.68 14.17
N TYR A 159 0.97 2.13 13.23
CA TYR A 159 2.07 2.86 12.60
C TYR A 159 1.68 3.39 11.23
N THR A 160 1.89 4.69 11.02
CA THR A 160 1.58 5.33 9.75
C THR A 160 2.83 5.84 9.05
N ILE A 161 2.90 5.67 7.74
CA ILE A 161 3.97 6.24 6.89
C ILE A 161 3.59 7.61 6.32
N PHE A 162 2.34 8.04 6.50
CA PHE A 162 1.85 9.32 6.00
C PHE A 162 2.06 10.43 7.02
N LYS A 163 3.14 11.20 6.82
CA LYS A 163 3.43 12.39 7.63
C LYS A 163 2.37 13.47 7.39
N ASP A 164 1.87 14.08 8.45
CA ASP A 164 0.95 15.23 8.44
C ASP A 164 -0.43 14.97 7.81
N PHE A 165 -0.84 13.71 7.70
CA PHE A 165 -2.20 13.31 7.30
C PHE A 165 -2.95 12.65 8.45
N GLU A 166 -4.24 12.98 8.56
CA GLU A 166 -5.13 12.33 9.52
C GLU A 166 -5.38 10.88 9.09
N ASN A 167 -5.10 9.93 9.99
CA ASN A 167 -5.30 8.51 9.74
C ASN A 167 -6.66 8.04 10.29
N CYS A 168 -7.24 7.01 9.69
CA CYS A 168 -8.47 6.37 10.12
C CYS A 168 -8.37 5.70 11.51
N VAL A 169 -7.14 5.60 12.05
CA VAL A 169 -6.86 5.20 13.43
C VAL A 169 -6.32 6.40 14.21
N GLN A 170 -7.06 6.81 15.26
CA GLN A 170 -6.81 8.08 15.97
C GLN A 170 -5.42 8.19 16.64
N ASN A 171 -4.82 7.08 17.07
CA ASN A 171 -3.53 7.05 17.76
C ASN A 171 -2.38 6.57 16.85
N ALA A 172 -2.42 6.97 15.57
CA ALA A 172 -1.38 6.62 14.61
C ALA A 172 -0.02 7.26 14.98
N ILE A 173 1.02 6.44 15.01
CA ILE A 173 2.40 6.80 15.32
C ILE A 173 3.14 6.91 13.99
N PHE A 174 3.69 8.07 13.69
CA PHE A 174 4.49 8.25 12.49
C PHE A 174 5.72 7.32 12.50
N LEU A 175 5.94 6.68 11.36
CA LEU A 175 7.06 5.81 11.06
C LEU A 175 7.69 6.30 9.76
N GLU A 176 8.83 6.95 9.90
CA GLU A 176 9.63 7.35 8.76
C GLU A 176 10.21 6.11 8.09
N LEU A 177 9.75 5.81 6.87
CA LEU A 177 10.20 4.66 6.09
C LEU A 177 11.36 5.01 5.15
N PHE A 178 11.45 6.29 4.81
CA PHE A 178 12.20 6.82 3.69
C PHE A 178 12.96 8.05 4.17
N GLU A 179 14.14 7.82 4.76
CA GLU A 179 14.96 8.89 5.32
C GLU A 179 15.45 9.82 4.20
N SER A 180 15.35 11.13 4.43
CA SER A 180 16.04 12.11 3.59
C SER A 180 17.54 11.99 3.85
N THR A 181 18.27 11.29 2.99
CA THR A 181 19.74 11.33 3.03
C THR A 181 20.22 12.76 2.75
N GLU A 182 21.29 13.18 3.43
CA GLU A 182 21.96 14.44 3.12
C GLU A 182 22.57 14.34 1.72
N LEU A 183 21.80 14.74 0.73
CA LEU A 183 22.20 14.71 -0.66
C LEU A 183 22.51 16.12 -1.14
N SER A 184 23.65 16.22 -1.83
CA SER A 184 24.05 17.43 -2.55
C SER A 184 22.97 17.84 -3.55
N LYS A 185 22.94 19.14 -3.91
CA LYS A 185 22.11 19.61 -5.02
C LYS A 185 22.44 18.77 -6.25
N SER A 186 21.40 18.24 -6.89
CA SER A 186 21.51 17.47 -8.12
C SER A 186 21.40 18.41 -9.33
N ASP A 187 22.31 18.27 -10.29
CA ASP A 187 22.25 18.99 -11.57
C ASP A 187 21.53 18.18 -12.66
N LYS A 188 21.24 16.88 -12.41
CA LYS A 188 20.50 16.02 -13.34
C LYS A 188 19.03 15.98 -12.95
N VAL A 189 18.15 16.03 -13.94
CA VAL A 189 16.69 15.93 -13.74
C VAL A 189 16.19 14.70 -14.48
N ILE A 190 15.25 13.97 -13.88
CA ILE A 190 14.55 12.86 -14.53
C ILE A 190 13.06 12.94 -14.28
N ASP A 191 12.29 12.85 -15.36
CA ASP A 191 10.84 12.82 -15.33
C ASP A 191 10.33 11.38 -15.25
N ILE A 192 9.49 11.09 -14.25
CA ILE A 192 8.89 9.79 -14.01
C ILE A 192 7.39 9.92 -13.91
N PHE A 193 6.66 9.17 -14.72
CA PHE A 193 5.22 9.01 -14.61
C PHE A 193 4.88 7.68 -13.93
N LEU A 194 4.05 7.76 -12.89
CA LEU A 194 3.52 6.59 -12.20
C LEU A 194 2.24 6.10 -12.87
N GLY A 195 2.31 4.88 -13.39
CA GLY A 195 1.16 4.17 -13.92
C GLY A 195 0.14 3.82 -12.86
N THR A 196 -1.07 3.53 -13.33
CA THR A 196 -2.24 3.19 -12.50
C THR A 196 -3.09 2.14 -13.22
N ILE A 197 -4.16 1.69 -12.58
CA ILE A 197 -5.20 0.90 -13.24
C ILE A 197 -6.27 1.87 -13.70
N TYR A 198 -6.17 2.32 -14.94
CA TYR A 198 -6.99 3.40 -15.51
C TYR A 198 -8.50 3.16 -15.38
N ASP A 199 -8.96 1.91 -15.53
CA ASP A 199 -10.37 1.56 -15.37
C ASP A 199 -10.86 1.66 -13.91
N GLU A 200 -9.97 1.44 -12.92
CA GLU A 200 -10.33 1.55 -11.49
C GLU A 200 -10.44 3.02 -11.03
N ILE A 201 -9.75 3.94 -11.70
CA ILE A 201 -9.68 5.36 -11.29
C ILE A 201 -10.61 6.29 -12.08
N THR A 202 -11.26 5.79 -13.14
CA THR A 202 -12.14 6.56 -14.02
C THR A 202 -13.62 6.26 -13.80
N THR A 203 -14.48 7.21 -14.21
CA THR A 203 -15.92 7.03 -14.27
C THR A 203 -16.33 6.35 -15.58
N ALA A 204 -17.39 5.53 -15.56
CA ALA A 204 -18.07 5.01 -16.76
C ALA A 204 -17.15 4.38 -17.83
N ASP A 205 -16.19 3.55 -17.41
CA ASP A 205 -15.24 2.84 -18.28
C ASP A 205 -14.43 3.76 -19.22
N ASN A 206 -14.18 5.01 -18.80
CA ASN A 206 -13.38 5.99 -19.56
C ASN A 206 -11.86 5.76 -19.46
N GLY A 207 -11.39 4.60 -19.01
CA GLY A 207 -9.97 4.31 -18.83
C GLY A 207 -9.17 4.49 -20.12
N HIS A 208 -9.71 4.09 -21.28
CA HIS A 208 -9.08 4.31 -22.59
C HIS A 208 -8.91 5.81 -22.93
N LYS A 209 -9.88 6.66 -22.59
CA LYS A 209 -9.79 8.10 -22.84
C LYS A 209 -8.67 8.70 -22.02
N LEU A 210 -8.65 8.39 -20.71
CA LEU A 210 -7.58 8.85 -19.83
C LEU A 210 -6.20 8.36 -20.28
N LYS A 211 -6.07 7.11 -20.75
CA LYS A 211 -4.81 6.61 -21.35
C LYS A 211 -4.37 7.45 -22.54
N THR A 212 -5.30 7.79 -23.44
CA THR A 212 -5.01 8.65 -24.60
C THR A 212 -4.51 10.01 -24.14
N ASP A 213 -5.18 10.64 -23.17
CA ASP A 213 -4.80 11.95 -22.66
C ASP A 213 -3.41 11.92 -21.99
N VAL A 214 -3.11 10.85 -21.23
CA VAL A 214 -1.77 10.62 -20.66
C VAL A 214 -0.72 10.45 -21.74
N LEU A 215 -0.98 9.66 -22.79
CA LEU A 215 -0.04 9.50 -23.90
C LEU A 215 0.23 10.84 -24.60
N LEU A 216 -0.81 11.64 -24.83
CA LEU A 216 -0.65 12.99 -25.40
C LEU A 216 0.18 13.88 -24.48
N PHE A 217 -0.02 13.81 -23.16
CA PHE A 217 0.77 14.53 -22.18
C PHE A 217 2.25 14.09 -22.19
N LEU A 218 2.53 12.79 -22.13
CA LEU A 218 3.91 12.26 -22.10
C LEU A 218 4.70 12.58 -23.38
N ASN A 219 4.03 12.67 -24.53
CA ASN A 219 4.67 13.01 -25.81
C ASN A 219 4.97 14.50 -25.97
N LYS A 220 4.52 15.38 -25.06
CA LYS A 220 4.87 16.82 -25.08
C LYS A 220 6.26 17.09 -24.50
N PHE A 221 6.85 16.15 -23.77
CA PHE A 221 8.16 16.34 -23.16
C PHE A 221 9.27 16.28 -24.23
N PRO A 222 10.30 17.14 -24.14
CA PRO A 222 11.45 17.09 -25.05
C PRO A 222 12.20 15.75 -24.98
N GLU A 223 12.40 15.25 -23.76
CA GLU A 223 12.92 13.91 -23.48
C GLU A 223 11.80 13.04 -22.91
N LYS A 224 11.67 11.80 -23.40
CA LYS A 224 10.57 10.92 -22.99
C LYS A 224 10.67 10.59 -21.49
N PRO A 225 9.62 10.87 -20.68
CA PRO A 225 9.59 10.47 -19.29
C PRO A 225 9.67 8.96 -19.13
N LYS A 226 10.21 8.50 -18.01
CA LYS A 226 10.17 7.10 -17.61
C LYS A 226 8.80 6.75 -17.05
N TYR A 227 8.26 5.59 -17.39
CA TYR A 227 6.97 5.12 -16.91
C TYR A 227 7.15 3.94 -15.97
N ILE A 228 6.75 4.08 -14.70
CA ILE A 228 6.73 2.96 -13.75
C ILE A 228 5.30 2.38 -13.75
N PRO A 229 5.08 1.20 -14.34
CA PRO A 229 3.73 0.62 -14.41
C PRO A 229 3.21 0.25 -13.03
N HIS A 230 1.89 0.34 -12.85
CA HIS A 230 1.25 -0.23 -11.67
C HIS A 230 1.44 -1.76 -11.67
N PRO A 231 1.75 -2.43 -10.53
CA PRO A 231 2.08 -3.86 -10.51
C PRO A 231 1.00 -4.80 -11.10
N ARG A 232 -0.26 -4.36 -11.09
CA ARG A 232 -1.41 -5.12 -11.64
C ARG A 232 -1.80 -4.71 -13.08
N ALA A 233 -1.18 -3.68 -13.65
CA ALA A 233 -1.56 -3.16 -14.96
C ALA A 233 -0.87 -3.93 -16.10
N LEU A 234 -1.57 -4.05 -17.23
CA LEU A 234 -1.08 -4.70 -18.46
C LEU A 234 -1.09 -3.68 -19.62
N ASP A 235 -0.54 -2.50 -19.38
CA ASP A 235 -0.60 -1.40 -20.34
C ASP A 235 0.51 -1.52 -21.40
N LYS A 236 0.18 -2.15 -22.52
CA LYS A 236 1.11 -2.29 -23.66
C LYS A 236 1.40 -0.96 -24.33
N GLU A 237 0.49 0.00 -24.21
CA GLU A 237 0.56 1.31 -24.86
C GLU A 237 1.72 2.16 -24.32
N PHE A 238 2.15 1.92 -23.07
CA PHE A 238 3.26 2.65 -22.43
C PHE A 238 4.62 1.93 -22.52
N GLU A 239 4.73 0.82 -23.27
CA GLU A 239 5.97 0.00 -23.28
C GLU A 239 7.19 0.82 -23.74
N SER A 240 7.02 1.78 -24.65
CA SER A 240 8.13 2.65 -25.11
C SER A 240 8.65 3.65 -24.06
N PHE A 241 7.89 3.86 -22.97
CA PHE A 241 8.27 4.73 -21.85
C PHE A 241 8.76 3.93 -20.64
N LYS A 242 8.52 2.61 -20.63
CA LYS A 242 8.60 1.77 -19.44
C LYS A 242 9.98 1.74 -18.81
N PHE A 243 10.00 1.89 -17.49
CA PHE A 243 11.17 1.71 -16.66
C PHE A 243 11.22 0.28 -16.13
N SER A 244 12.26 -0.47 -16.47
CA SER A 244 12.44 -1.85 -16.01
C SER A 244 13.09 -1.86 -14.63
N SER A 245 12.39 -2.42 -13.64
CA SER A 245 12.95 -2.65 -12.29
C SER A 245 12.15 -3.71 -11.54
N SER A 246 12.85 -4.50 -10.73
CA SER A 246 12.27 -5.45 -9.78
C SER A 246 11.92 -4.80 -8.43
N SER A 247 12.16 -3.50 -8.26
CA SER A 247 11.84 -2.75 -7.04
C SER A 247 10.44 -2.11 -7.09
N ILE A 248 9.94 -1.67 -5.93
CA ILE A 248 8.76 -0.79 -5.84
C ILE A 248 9.11 0.64 -6.30
N ALA A 249 8.10 1.45 -6.60
CA ALA A 249 8.29 2.80 -7.11
C ALA A 249 9.13 3.67 -6.16
N GLU A 250 8.90 3.56 -4.86
CA GLU A 250 9.64 4.33 -3.86
C GLU A 250 11.14 3.98 -3.86
N GLU A 251 11.51 2.70 -3.87
CA GLU A 251 12.92 2.29 -3.94
C GLU A 251 13.58 2.74 -5.26
N ILE A 252 12.86 2.67 -6.39
CA ILE A 252 13.37 3.18 -7.68
C ILE A 252 13.70 4.67 -7.59
N VAL A 253 12.80 5.46 -7.00
CA VAL A 253 13.02 6.90 -6.80
C VAL A 253 14.23 7.14 -5.89
N PHE A 254 14.37 6.36 -4.81
CA PHE A 254 15.55 6.46 -3.94
C PHE A 254 16.86 6.05 -4.61
N ASP A 255 16.85 5.04 -5.48
CA ASP A 255 18.03 4.66 -6.28
C ASP A 255 18.45 5.83 -7.19
N LEU A 256 17.49 6.44 -7.90
CA LEU A 256 17.76 7.59 -8.77
C LEU A 256 18.27 8.81 -8.00
N ILE A 257 17.69 9.10 -6.84
CA ILE A 257 18.14 10.19 -5.98
C ILE A 257 19.58 9.94 -5.51
N ARG A 258 19.94 8.69 -5.16
CA ARG A 258 21.32 8.30 -4.81
C ARG A 258 22.30 8.42 -5.98
N ASP A 259 21.82 8.18 -7.19
CA ASP A 259 22.59 8.38 -8.42
C ASP A 259 22.74 9.86 -8.81
N GLY A 260 22.25 10.77 -7.97
CA GLY A 260 22.36 12.21 -8.15
C GLY A 260 21.37 12.76 -9.17
N TYR A 261 20.11 12.31 -9.13
CA TYR A 261 19.01 12.91 -9.87
C TYR A 261 18.06 13.70 -8.96
N LEU A 262 17.52 14.79 -9.50
CA LEU A 262 16.28 15.42 -9.08
C LEU A 262 15.14 14.72 -9.82
N VAL A 263 14.20 14.14 -9.08
CA VAL A 263 13.12 13.33 -9.66
C VAL A 263 11.84 14.16 -9.72
N ASN A 264 11.32 14.40 -10.93
CA ASN A 264 9.98 14.92 -11.14
C ASN A 264 9.00 13.74 -11.25
N LEU A 265 8.12 13.58 -10.27
CA LEU A 265 7.23 12.43 -10.13
C LEU A 265 5.77 12.81 -10.41
N TYR A 266 5.32 12.44 -11.60
CA TYR A 266 3.99 12.67 -12.13
C TYR A 266 3.05 11.50 -11.81
N GLY A 267 1.77 11.80 -11.51
CA GLY A 267 0.77 10.77 -11.29
C GLY A 267 -0.55 11.28 -10.72
N PHE A 268 -1.51 10.38 -10.57
CA PHE A 268 -2.86 10.67 -10.10
C PHE A 268 -3.01 10.53 -8.57
N ALA A 269 -2.15 11.20 -7.81
CA ALA A 269 -2.07 11.10 -6.35
C ALA A 269 -1.96 9.64 -5.85
N SER A 270 -1.01 8.89 -6.43
CA SER A 270 -0.75 7.50 -6.02
C SER A 270 -0.18 7.42 -4.60
N SER A 271 -0.28 6.26 -3.96
CA SER A 271 0.33 6.05 -2.63
C SER A 271 1.81 6.41 -2.60
N SER A 272 2.54 6.14 -3.68
CA SER A 272 3.97 6.47 -3.77
C SER A 272 4.20 7.98 -3.80
N GLN A 273 3.31 8.78 -4.41
CA GLN A 273 3.43 10.25 -4.33
C GLN A 273 3.20 10.76 -2.91
N PHE A 274 2.22 10.20 -2.18
CA PHE A 274 2.03 10.51 -0.76
C PHE A 274 3.20 10.07 0.12
N ASN A 275 3.90 9.00 -0.24
CA ASN A 275 5.07 8.54 0.52
C ASN A 275 6.30 9.42 0.26
N LEU A 276 6.40 10.03 -0.93
CA LEU A 276 7.60 10.72 -1.40
C LEU A 276 7.50 12.25 -1.38
N TYR A 277 6.34 12.84 -1.07
CA TYR A 277 6.14 14.30 -1.20
C TYR A 277 7.02 15.17 -0.29
N THR A 278 7.53 14.61 0.80
CA THR A 278 8.46 15.30 1.72
C THR A 278 9.92 14.94 1.48
N VAL A 279 10.20 14.03 0.55
CA VAL A 279 11.55 13.56 0.27
C VAL A 279 12.28 14.61 -0.54
N ARG A 280 13.46 15.01 -0.06
CA ARG A 280 14.33 15.96 -0.76
C ARG A 280 14.75 15.41 -2.12
N ASN A 281 14.90 16.29 -3.10
CA ASN A 281 15.18 15.96 -4.50
C ASN A 281 14.04 15.16 -5.19
N VAL A 282 12.82 15.22 -4.67
CA VAL A 282 11.61 14.78 -5.35
C VAL A 282 10.65 15.95 -5.50
N ASN A 283 10.28 16.26 -6.74
CA ASN A 283 9.19 17.17 -7.05
C ASN A 283 7.95 16.34 -7.39
N ILE A 284 6.86 16.48 -6.63
CA ILE A 284 5.62 15.80 -6.95
C ILE A 284 4.78 16.66 -7.87
N TYR A 285 4.30 16.09 -8.97
CA TYR A 285 3.32 16.68 -9.88
C TYR A 285 2.04 15.85 -9.86
N VAL A 286 0.93 16.47 -9.46
CA VAL A 286 -0.38 15.80 -9.45
C VAL A 286 -1.12 16.09 -10.74
N ILE A 287 -1.58 15.02 -11.39
CA ILE A 287 -2.35 15.07 -12.61
C ILE A 287 -3.83 14.97 -12.26
N ASP A 288 -4.63 15.91 -12.75
CA ASP A 288 -6.09 15.89 -12.71
C ASP A 288 -6.67 15.73 -14.12
N SER A 289 -7.85 15.13 -14.22
CA SER A 289 -8.56 14.92 -15.47
C SER A 289 -10.07 14.83 -15.23
N PRO A 290 -10.91 15.29 -16.17
CA PRO A 290 -12.36 15.21 -16.05
C PRO A 290 -12.88 13.78 -15.88
N TRP A 291 -12.14 12.77 -16.34
CA TRP A 291 -12.57 11.36 -16.32
C TRP A 291 -12.50 10.70 -14.94
N LEU A 292 -11.79 11.30 -13.99
CA LEU A 292 -11.48 10.69 -12.69
C LEU A 292 -12.73 10.57 -11.79
N THR A 293 -12.76 9.50 -10.99
CA THR A 293 -13.79 9.33 -9.95
C THR A 293 -13.67 10.39 -8.86
N SER A 294 -14.76 10.64 -8.13
CA SER A 294 -14.75 11.59 -7.01
C SER A 294 -13.72 11.24 -5.94
N ALA A 295 -13.56 9.96 -5.62
CA ALA A 295 -12.56 9.50 -4.65
C ALA A 295 -11.12 9.86 -5.07
N MET A 296 -10.84 9.79 -6.37
CA MET A 296 -9.53 10.20 -6.91
C MET A 296 -9.34 11.71 -6.86
N LYS A 297 -10.39 12.48 -7.18
CA LYS A 297 -10.36 13.95 -7.05
C LYS A 297 -10.14 14.41 -5.61
N ASP A 298 -10.71 13.70 -4.63
CA ASP A 298 -10.45 13.95 -3.22
C ASP A 298 -8.97 13.70 -2.89
N GLY A 299 -8.41 12.57 -3.33
CA GLY A 299 -7.00 12.25 -3.13
C GLY A 299 -6.05 13.27 -3.78
N ILE A 300 -6.36 13.70 -5.02
CA ILE A 300 -5.62 14.77 -5.70
C ILE A 300 -5.70 16.06 -4.91
N SER A 301 -6.90 16.47 -4.48
CA SER A 301 -7.08 17.71 -3.69
C SER A 301 -6.30 17.65 -2.38
N MET A 302 -6.30 16.49 -1.71
CA MET A 302 -5.54 16.28 -0.47
C MET A 302 -4.04 16.50 -0.65
N LEU A 303 -3.47 15.98 -1.75
CA LEU A 303 -2.04 16.13 -2.03
C LEU A 303 -1.70 17.50 -2.61
N ALA A 304 -2.52 18.01 -3.53
CA ALA A 304 -2.38 19.33 -4.16
C ALA A 304 -2.29 20.46 -3.13
N ASN A 305 -3.08 20.39 -2.04
CA ASN A 305 -3.02 21.38 -0.96
C ASN A 305 -1.66 21.45 -0.21
N LYS A 306 -0.74 20.52 -0.49
CA LYS A 306 0.62 20.47 0.07
C LYS A 306 1.69 20.86 -0.95
N LEU A 307 1.33 21.12 -2.20
CA LEU A 307 2.24 21.34 -3.31
C LEU A 307 2.12 22.77 -3.86
N PRO A 308 3.16 23.28 -4.56
CA PRO A 308 3.06 24.52 -5.31
C PRO A 308 2.01 24.44 -6.43
N GLU A 309 1.38 25.56 -6.78
CA GLU A 309 0.31 25.60 -7.79
C GLU A 309 0.80 25.14 -9.17
N GLU A 310 2.05 25.43 -9.52
CA GLU A 310 2.69 25.01 -10.77
C GLU A 310 2.86 23.49 -10.88
N ASN A 311 2.74 22.76 -9.77
CA ASN A 311 2.81 21.30 -9.74
C ASN A 311 1.44 20.64 -9.99
N HIS A 312 0.40 21.43 -10.25
CA HIS A 312 -0.95 20.93 -10.54
C HIS A 312 -1.18 20.96 -12.05
N ILE A 313 -1.33 19.78 -12.64
CA ILE A 313 -1.45 19.63 -14.09
C ILE A 313 -2.83 19.09 -14.42
N HIS A 314 -3.56 19.79 -15.29
CA HIS A 314 -4.83 19.32 -15.82
C HIS A 314 -4.64 18.80 -17.25
N ILE A 315 -5.11 17.59 -17.53
CA ILE A 315 -5.01 16.94 -18.86
C ILE A 315 -6.35 16.53 -19.44
#